data_AF-A0A0W4ZKS8-F1
#
_entry.id   AF-A0A0W4ZKS8-F1
#
_cell.length_a   1.000
_cell.length_b   1.000
_cell.length_c   1.000
_cell.angle_alpha   90.00
_cell.angle_beta   90.00
_cell.angle_gamma   90.00
#
_symmetry.space_group_name_H-M   'P 1'
#
loop_
_entity.id
_entity.type
_entity.pdbx_description
1 polymer ?
#
loop_
_entity_poly.entity_id
_entity_poly.type
_entity_poly.pdbx_seq_one_letter_code
_entity_poly.pdbx_strand_id
1 'polypeptide(L)'
;MKALVFSLFFCAASVFSRSVDTSKHLSRRSGLKTDLDELVLQSIFFSGYDCNRYRKSLCMSWYRQYGGSKGLGSQMNTYCGRYGAINCDEIYEQLEQKAEELEETLSELRHPTTTQCHHFAGLCLFLKPLFPELEDACNKFGARCYMQTRHDAAVGVLLKGLTGKMDTPENCRNALGSLCLYLSGLFPELRSLCLFWPGTCTHLKKIADEQCQNLENELEAVSGENSSEEKCQLVGECSHVSGNCNDQVKADCQELTTACAKNKHAKRSQLDEIPHTNKTLVEGVFNKTLEETSVFIQVHEAVSEEPHDPSLALMLLGENGHHRHHHRHLESQCHRHLNNCSLYDTDPLINELCTNGHENSKGEEACHKFPHRLTRPSNGYLANLTNFFSQGGSVLGDTDPFSRLYSANVDVSECEYVYGLCYFFGHYGGKHIQDECIKYTAHCYETSLAKAALEHILGKDYNDYSSLTSDSQYCQKQLANNCKKIPPSDLFGLYYCLKLDSTCDTLESVSESLYQESEDSENGLLEEGPSENDEPSDDDKPSDDGSSNGEPPKID
;
A
#
# COMPACT_ATOMS: atom_id res chain seq x y z
N MET A 1 -24.53 -21.00 13.68
CA MET A 1 -24.83 -19.55 13.60
C MET A 1 -24.22 -18.68 14.71
N LYS A 2 -23.52 -19.22 15.72
CA LYS A 2 -22.85 -18.42 16.77
C LYS A 2 -21.31 -18.53 16.79
N ALA A 3 -20.69 -19.16 15.78
CA ALA A 3 -19.23 -19.36 15.72
C ALA A 3 -18.53 -18.57 14.60
N LEU A 4 -19.26 -18.01 13.64
CA LEU A 4 -18.71 -17.24 12.51
C LEU A 4 -18.67 -15.73 12.74
N VAL A 5 -19.36 -15.25 13.78
CA VAL A 5 -19.21 -13.87 14.26
C VAL A 5 -17.95 -13.74 15.14
N PHE A 6 -17.33 -14.84 15.60
CA PHE A 6 -16.20 -14.77 16.53
C PHE A 6 -14.82 -14.54 15.88
N SER A 7 -14.63 -14.74 14.57
CA SER A 7 -13.33 -14.46 13.93
C SER A 7 -13.15 -13.00 13.52
N LEU A 8 -14.23 -12.24 13.35
CA LEU A 8 -14.20 -10.79 13.12
C LEU A 8 -14.15 -9.96 14.43
N PHE A 9 -14.36 -10.61 15.59
CA PHE A 9 -14.51 -9.91 16.88
C PHE A 9 -13.26 -9.94 17.78
N PHE A 10 -12.20 -10.67 17.44
CA PHE A 10 -10.94 -10.66 18.21
C PHE A 10 -9.89 -9.64 17.71
N CYS A 11 -10.23 -8.80 16.72
CA CYS A 11 -9.34 -7.80 16.11
C CYS A 11 -9.22 -6.47 16.88
N ALA A 12 -9.70 -6.38 18.13
CA ALA A 12 -10.11 -5.10 18.69
C ALA A 12 -9.42 -4.69 20.00
N ALA A 13 -8.09 -4.80 20.13
CA ALA A 13 -7.43 -4.30 21.36
C ALA A 13 -5.96 -3.83 21.23
N SER A 14 -5.40 -3.56 20.05
CA SER A 14 -3.96 -3.21 20.01
C SER A 14 -3.52 -2.14 18.99
N VAL A 15 -4.42 -1.44 18.31
CA VAL A 15 -4.00 -0.76 17.05
C VAL A 15 -3.72 0.75 17.17
N PHE A 16 -4.22 1.54 18.14
CA PHE A 16 -4.04 3.00 18.06
C PHE A 16 -3.49 3.74 19.30
N SER A 17 -2.66 3.09 20.13
CA SER A 17 -1.90 3.79 21.20
C SER A 17 -0.41 4.01 20.86
N ARG A 18 0.04 3.89 19.59
CA ARG A 18 1.48 3.93 19.28
C ARG A 18 1.93 4.77 18.08
N SER A 19 1.11 5.69 17.59
CA SER A 19 1.55 6.70 16.61
C SER A 19 2.19 7.95 17.24
N VAL A 20 2.37 7.98 18.56
CA VAL A 20 3.09 9.04 19.28
C VAL A 20 4.40 8.46 19.81
N ASP A 21 5.50 8.85 19.15
CA ASP A 21 6.89 8.80 19.61
C ASP A 21 7.33 7.58 20.48
N THR A 22 7.15 6.36 19.97
CA THR A 22 7.62 5.14 20.65
C THR A 22 9.09 4.78 20.41
N SER A 23 9.89 5.72 19.89
CA SER A 23 11.36 5.52 19.78
C SER A 23 12.03 5.26 21.14
N LYS A 24 11.40 5.64 22.27
CA LYS A 24 11.97 5.53 23.61
C LYS A 24 11.58 4.29 24.43
N HIS A 25 10.52 3.57 24.07
CA HIS A 25 9.97 2.51 24.95
C HIS A 25 10.29 1.06 24.55
N LEU A 26 10.90 0.81 23.39
CA LEU A 26 11.35 -0.53 22.96
C LEU A 26 12.70 -0.95 23.56
N SER A 27 13.39 -0.05 24.28
CA SER A 27 14.74 -0.28 24.81
C SER A 27 14.82 -1.21 26.03
N ARG A 28 13.69 -1.78 26.51
CA ARG A 28 13.66 -2.58 27.76
C ARG A 28 13.39 -4.08 27.58
N ARG A 29 13.20 -4.58 26.35
CA ARG A 29 13.18 -6.04 26.02
C ARG A 29 14.31 -6.46 25.07
N SER A 30 15.36 -5.63 24.99
CA SER A 30 16.44 -5.58 23.99
C SER A 30 17.55 -6.63 24.14
N GLY A 31 17.25 -7.85 24.59
CA GLY A 31 18.22 -8.95 24.53
C GLY A 31 18.26 -9.60 23.13
N LEU A 32 17.09 -9.86 22.54
CA LEU A 32 16.99 -10.58 21.25
C LEU A 32 17.23 -9.70 20.02
N LYS A 33 16.95 -8.39 20.12
CA LYS A 33 16.88 -7.50 18.96
C LYS A 33 18.25 -7.07 18.43
N THR A 34 19.23 -6.87 19.31
CA THR A 34 20.57 -6.43 18.90
C THR A 34 21.42 -7.54 18.32
N ASP A 35 21.27 -8.78 18.83
CA ASP A 35 22.08 -9.92 18.39
C ASP A 35 21.63 -10.43 17.01
N LEU A 36 20.32 -10.42 16.74
CA LEU A 36 19.75 -10.81 15.45
C LEU A 36 20.16 -9.81 14.35
N ASP A 37 20.03 -8.51 14.60
CA ASP A 37 20.36 -7.48 13.62
C ASP A 37 21.86 -7.50 13.27
N GLU A 38 22.74 -7.66 14.26
CA GLU A 38 24.20 -7.71 14.02
C GLU A 38 24.62 -8.98 13.26
N LEU A 39 24.01 -10.13 13.56
CA LEU A 39 24.29 -11.39 12.87
C LEU A 39 23.77 -11.38 11.44
N VAL A 40 22.54 -10.89 11.22
CA VAL A 40 21.90 -10.83 9.89
C VAL A 40 22.68 -9.88 8.97
N LEU A 41 23.27 -8.81 9.49
CA LEU A 41 24.15 -7.96 8.69
C LEU A 41 25.43 -8.66 8.22
N GLN A 42 25.81 -9.81 8.80
CA GLN A 42 26.91 -10.64 8.29
C GLN A 42 26.48 -11.53 7.11
N SER A 43 25.17 -11.74 6.89
CA SER A 43 24.64 -12.49 5.75
C SER A 43 25.13 -11.93 4.41
N ILE A 44 25.36 -10.62 4.32
CA ILE A 44 25.86 -9.96 3.11
C ILE A 44 27.19 -10.54 2.64
N PHE A 45 27.96 -11.17 3.52
CA PHE A 45 29.25 -11.74 3.17
C PHE A 45 29.16 -13.11 2.52
N PHE A 46 27.96 -13.71 2.51
CA PHE A 46 27.71 -15.02 1.93
C PHE A 46 27.23 -14.83 0.48
N SER A 47 28.20 -14.78 -0.45
CA SER A 47 27.92 -15.05 -1.86
C SER A 47 28.96 -16.05 -2.41
N GLY A 48 28.47 -17.16 -2.96
CA GLY A 48 29.32 -18.24 -3.49
C GLY A 48 30.12 -19.01 -2.43
N TYR A 49 31.16 -19.72 -2.87
CA TYR A 49 31.87 -20.74 -2.07
C TYR A 49 32.94 -20.22 -1.08
N ASP A 50 33.23 -18.91 -1.02
CA ASP A 50 34.32 -18.36 -0.18
C ASP A 50 33.93 -17.01 0.47
N CYS A 51 33.15 -17.08 1.55
CA CYS A 51 32.64 -15.91 2.30
C CYS A 51 33.77 -15.02 2.83
N ASN A 52 34.92 -15.58 3.25
CA ASN A 52 36.07 -14.77 3.67
C ASN A 52 36.66 -13.95 2.52
N ARG A 53 36.77 -14.51 1.32
CA ARG A 53 37.20 -13.78 0.11
C ARG A 53 36.18 -12.71 -0.27
N TYR A 54 34.89 -13.05 -0.28
CA TYR A 54 33.84 -12.10 -0.63
C TYR A 54 33.80 -10.92 0.35
N ARG A 55 33.84 -11.19 1.66
CA ARG A 55 33.96 -10.18 2.71
C ARG A 55 35.15 -9.25 2.50
N LYS A 56 36.33 -9.82 2.22
CA LYS A 56 37.53 -9.01 1.95
C LYS A 56 37.34 -8.11 0.74
N SER A 57 36.74 -8.62 -0.33
CA SER A 57 36.43 -7.84 -1.54
C SER A 57 35.46 -6.70 -1.24
N LEU A 58 34.34 -7.00 -0.58
CA LEU A 58 33.30 -6.04 -0.24
C LEU A 58 33.84 -4.93 0.67
N CYS A 59 34.55 -5.30 1.73
CA CYS A 59 35.17 -4.33 2.63
C CYS A 59 36.17 -3.43 1.91
N MET A 60 36.99 -3.98 0.99
CA MET A 60 37.90 -3.18 0.17
C MET A 60 37.14 -2.20 -0.75
N SER A 61 36.00 -2.60 -1.31
CA SER A 61 35.14 -1.72 -2.11
C SER A 61 34.64 -0.55 -1.25
N TRP A 62 34.07 -0.84 -0.08
CA TRP A 62 33.61 0.20 0.84
C TRP A 62 34.74 1.13 1.30
N TYR A 63 35.92 0.60 1.63
CA TYR A 63 37.05 1.46 1.99
C TYR A 63 37.39 2.46 0.89
N ARG A 64 37.25 2.10 -0.38
CA ARG A 64 37.47 3.02 -1.51
C ARG A 64 36.33 4.04 -1.61
N GLN A 65 35.08 3.58 -1.58
CA GLN A 65 33.89 4.42 -1.77
C GLN A 65 33.69 5.44 -0.64
N TYR A 66 33.95 5.04 0.61
CA TYR A 66 33.75 5.90 1.78
C TYR A 66 34.97 6.76 2.13
N GLY A 67 36.07 6.69 1.38
CA GLY A 67 37.26 7.51 1.64
C GLY A 67 38.16 7.01 2.78
N GLY A 68 38.27 5.69 2.93
CA GLY A 68 39.09 5.02 3.93
C GLY A 68 38.39 4.77 5.26
N SER A 69 39.13 4.23 6.24
CA SER A 69 38.56 3.81 7.53
C SER A 69 37.93 4.92 8.35
N LYS A 70 38.41 6.16 8.21
CA LYS A 70 37.81 7.31 8.89
C LYS A 70 36.47 7.75 8.29
N GLY A 71 36.22 7.39 7.03
CA GLY A 71 34.99 7.73 6.33
C GLY A 71 33.97 6.59 6.31
N LEU A 72 34.36 5.34 6.58
CA LEU A 72 33.42 4.29 6.96
C LEU A 72 32.70 4.73 8.24
N GLY A 73 31.37 4.71 8.23
CA GLY A 73 30.59 4.88 9.46
C GLY A 73 31.08 3.89 10.53
N SER A 74 30.93 4.24 11.82
CA SER A 74 31.33 3.37 12.93
C SER A 74 30.76 1.95 12.80
N GLN A 75 29.53 1.84 12.27
CA GLN A 75 28.85 0.59 11.95
C GLN A 75 29.62 -0.27 10.95
N MET A 76 29.98 0.27 9.77
CA MET A 76 30.70 -0.48 8.73
C MET A 76 32.12 -0.84 9.16
N ASN A 77 32.75 0.01 9.99
CA ASN A 77 34.05 -0.29 10.58
C ASN A 77 33.99 -1.46 11.55
N THR A 78 32.87 -1.72 12.21
CA THR A 78 32.70 -2.93 13.04
C THR A 78 32.77 -4.19 12.18
N TYR A 79 32.11 -4.18 11.01
CA TYR A 79 32.07 -5.34 10.12
C TYR A 79 33.38 -5.57 9.36
N CYS A 80 34.03 -4.49 8.89
CA CYS A 80 35.27 -4.56 8.12
C CYS A 80 36.55 -4.44 8.95
N GLY A 81 36.47 -3.99 10.21
CA GLY A 81 37.61 -3.78 11.10
C GLY A 81 38.19 -5.07 11.67
N ARG A 82 37.45 -6.18 11.65
CA ARG A 82 37.95 -7.51 12.02
C ARG A 82 38.48 -8.25 10.79
N TYR A 83 39.66 -7.85 10.31
CA TYR A 83 40.41 -8.57 9.25
C TYR A 83 40.91 -9.98 9.67
N GLY A 84 40.54 -10.49 10.84
CA GLY A 84 40.75 -11.90 11.19
C GLY A 84 39.84 -12.79 10.36
N ALA A 85 40.31 -13.97 9.96
CA ALA A 85 39.45 -14.97 9.30
C ALA A 85 38.25 -15.26 10.20
N ILE A 86 37.03 -15.13 9.65
CA ILE A 86 35.81 -15.56 10.35
C ILE A 86 35.56 -17.02 10.03
N ASN A 87 34.97 -17.73 10.99
CA ASN A 87 34.47 -19.07 10.77
C ASN A 87 33.13 -18.96 10.03
N CYS A 88 33.16 -19.11 8.70
CA CYS A 88 31.98 -18.92 7.85
C CYS A 88 30.91 -19.98 8.14
N ASP A 89 31.34 -21.21 8.44
CA ASP A 89 30.43 -22.33 8.72
C ASP A 89 29.66 -22.07 10.01
N GLU A 90 30.33 -21.62 11.07
CA GLU A 90 29.70 -21.27 12.35
C GLU A 90 28.71 -20.09 12.23
N ILE A 91 29.03 -19.10 11.40
CA ILE A 91 28.09 -17.98 11.15
C ILE A 91 26.91 -18.46 10.31
N TYR A 92 27.14 -19.33 9.32
CA TYR A 92 26.05 -19.90 8.52
C TYR A 92 25.10 -20.73 9.37
N GLU A 93 25.61 -21.62 10.23
CA GLU A 93 24.80 -22.41 11.17
C GLU A 93 23.96 -21.50 12.10
N GLN A 94 24.54 -20.40 12.59
CA GLN A 94 23.79 -19.42 13.38
C GLN A 94 22.71 -18.72 12.55
N LEU A 95 23.01 -18.34 11.31
CA LEU A 95 22.05 -17.72 10.40
C LEU A 95 20.91 -18.67 10.03
N GLU A 96 21.19 -19.96 9.84
CA GLU A 96 20.20 -21.01 9.57
C GLU A 96 19.24 -21.14 10.75
N GLN A 97 19.77 -21.25 11.97
CA GLN A 97 18.94 -21.26 13.18
C GLN A 97 18.08 -19.98 13.29
N LYS A 98 18.60 -18.82 12.90
CA LYS A 98 17.84 -17.57 12.90
C LYS A 98 16.79 -17.49 11.80
N ALA A 99 17.04 -18.11 10.66
CA ALA A 99 16.02 -18.26 9.62
C ALA A 99 14.83 -19.07 10.15
N GLU A 100 15.08 -20.22 10.79
CA GLU A 100 14.01 -21.04 11.40
C GLU A 100 13.21 -20.26 12.46
N GLU A 101 13.89 -19.56 13.38
CA GLU A 101 13.23 -18.71 14.39
C GLU A 101 12.39 -17.59 13.76
N LEU A 102 12.88 -16.99 12.68
CA LEU A 102 12.15 -15.97 11.93
C LEU A 102 10.90 -16.56 11.28
N GLU A 103 11.00 -17.70 10.62
CA GLU A 103 9.88 -18.37 9.95
C GLU A 103 8.70 -18.62 10.92
N GLU A 104 9.01 -19.15 12.11
CA GLU A 104 8.04 -19.38 13.18
C GLU A 104 7.40 -18.06 13.63
N THR A 105 8.24 -17.05 13.91
CA THR A 105 7.78 -15.72 14.34
C THR A 105 6.83 -15.08 13.33
N LEU A 106 7.18 -15.13 12.04
CA LEU A 106 6.37 -14.58 10.95
C LEU A 106 5.03 -15.31 10.84
N SER A 107 5.02 -16.63 11.03
CA SER A 107 3.82 -17.46 10.94
C SER A 107 2.83 -17.17 12.08
N GLU A 108 3.34 -16.90 13.29
CA GLU A 108 2.51 -16.59 14.46
C GLU A 108 1.99 -15.14 14.49
N LEU A 109 2.73 -14.20 13.91
CA LEU A 109 2.40 -12.78 13.97
C LEU A 109 1.23 -12.43 13.02
N ARG A 110 0.01 -12.47 13.56
CA ARG A 110 -1.21 -12.21 12.78
C ARG A 110 -1.49 -10.73 12.49
N HIS A 111 -1.10 -9.84 13.40
CA HIS A 111 -1.41 -8.40 13.32
C HIS A 111 -0.12 -7.60 13.59
N PRO A 112 0.80 -7.55 12.61
CA PRO A 112 2.05 -6.82 12.78
C PRO A 112 1.81 -5.31 12.84
N THR A 113 2.54 -4.61 13.70
CA THR A 113 2.61 -3.15 13.65
C THR A 113 3.47 -2.68 12.48
N THR A 114 3.34 -1.43 12.05
CA THR A 114 4.22 -0.83 11.00
C THR A 114 5.70 -1.02 11.32
N THR A 115 6.11 -0.83 12.59
CA THR A 115 7.49 -1.06 13.02
C THR A 115 7.91 -2.52 12.90
N GLN A 116 7.03 -3.48 13.23
CA GLN A 116 7.30 -4.90 13.06
C GLN A 116 7.40 -5.26 11.57
N CYS A 117 6.49 -4.75 10.74
CA CYS A 117 6.51 -4.93 9.30
C CYS A 117 7.84 -4.48 8.69
N HIS A 118 8.24 -3.25 8.95
CA HIS A 118 9.50 -2.71 8.43
C HIS A 118 10.73 -3.50 8.89
N HIS A 119 10.76 -3.88 10.17
CA HIS A 119 11.87 -4.64 10.74
C HIS A 119 11.99 -6.05 10.16
N PHE A 120 10.90 -6.82 10.17
CA PHE A 120 10.91 -8.20 9.69
C PHE A 120 11.01 -8.31 8.17
N ALA A 121 10.44 -7.36 7.42
CA ALA A 121 10.67 -7.31 5.99
C ALA A 121 12.17 -7.06 5.68
N GLY A 122 12.86 -6.24 6.50
CA GLY A 122 14.30 -6.05 6.39
C GLY A 122 15.09 -7.34 6.66
N LEU A 123 14.71 -8.08 7.70
CA LEU A 123 15.30 -9.41 7.98
C LEU A 123 15.07 -10.39 6.82
N CYS A 124 13.86 -10.44 6.26
CA CYS A 124 13.53 -11.23 5.08
C CYS A 124 14.42 -10.87 3.88
N LEU A 125 14.68 -9.57 3.65
CA LEU A 125 15.52 -9.11 2.54
C LEU A 125 16.96 -9.66 2.61
N PHE A 126 17.50 -9.81 3.81
CA PHE A 126 18.84 -10.38 4.03
C PHE A 126 18.87 -11.91 4.03
N LEU A 127 17.89 -12.57 4.64
CA LEU A 127 17.92 -14.01 4.87
C LEU A 127 17.30 -14.84 3.75
N LYS A 128 16.23 -14.36 3.09
CA LYS A 128 15.54 -15.06 1.98
C LYS A 128 16.51 -15.55 0.87
N PRO A 129 17.55 -14.80 0.47
CA PRO A 129 18.50 -15.26 -0.55
C PRO A 129 19.42 -16.41 -0.10
N LEU A 130 19.64 -16.57 1.20
CA LEU A 130 20.47 -17.63 1.77
C LEU A 130 19.66 -18.87 2.14
N PHE A 131 18.38 -18.68 2.47
CA PHE A 131 17.47 -19.67 3.02
C PHE A 131 16.14 -19.62 2.24
N PRO A 132 16.07 -20.25 1.05
CA PRO A 132 14.89 -20.20 0.18
C PRO A 132 13.60 -20.71 0.84
N GLU A 133 13.70 -21.56 1.87
CA GLU A 133 12.59 -22.01 2.70
C GLU A 133 11.81 -20.86 3.36
N LEU A 134 12.46 -19.71 3.60
CA LEU A 134 11.79 -18.51 4.12
C LEU A 134 10.87 -17.83 3.13
N GLU A 135 10.94 -18.15 1.83
CA GLU A 135 10.25 -17.41 0.78
C GLU A 135 8.74 -17.33 1.02
N ASP A 136 8.09 -18.46 1.33
CA ASP A 136 6.64 -18.50 1.56
C ASP A 136 6.23 -17.71 2.81
N ALA A 137 6.98 -17.86 3.92
CA ALA A 137 6.71 -17.15 5.16
C ALA A 137 6.91 -15.63 5.01
N CYS A 138 8.00 -15.22 4.37
CA CYS A 138 8.28 -13.82 4.05
C CYS A 138 7.24 -13.22 3.11
N ASN A 139 6.83 -13.93 2.05
CA ASN A 139 5.81 -13.45 1.13
C ASN A 139 4.45 -13.28 1.84
N LYS A 140 4.02 -14.28 2.62
CA LYS A 140 2.76 -14.17 3.40
C LYS A 140 2.81 -13.05 4.43
N PHE A 141 3.96 -12.84 5.07
CA PHE A 141 4.13 -11.74 6.00
C PHE A 141 4.11 -10.37 5.30
N GLY A 142 4.87 -10.22 4.20
CA GLY A 142 4.91 -9.00 3.40
C GLY A 142 3.54 -8.62 2.85
N ALA A 143 2.80 -9.58 2.30
CA ALA A 143 1.44 -9.36 1.81
C ALA A 143 0.49 -8.89 2.92
N ARG A 144 0.58 -9.50 4.13
CA ARG A 144 -0.21 -9.05 5.29
C ARG A 144 0.15 -7.63 5.72
N CYS A 145 1.44 -7.30 5.76
CA CYS A 145 1.90 -5.95 6.08
C CYS A 145 1.35 -4.92 5.07
N TYR A 146 1.45 -5.23 3.78
CA TYR A 146 0.92 -4.36 2.73
C TYR A 146 -0.58 -4.10 2.90
N MET A 147 -1.37 -5.17 3.00
CA MET A 147 -2.82 -5.09 3.14
C MET A 147 -3.22 -4.35 4.42
N GLN A 148 -2.54 -4.62 5.54
CA GLN A 148 -2.81 -3.97 6.82
C GLN A 148 -2.50 -2.47 6.75
N THR A 149 -1.33 -2.09 6.23
CA THR A 149 -0.94 -0.68 6.10
C THR A 149 -1.93 0.10 5.23
N ARG A 150 -2.36 -0.48 4.10
CA ARG A 150 -3.38 0.14 3.24
C ARG A 150 -4.75 0.25 3.90
N HIS A 151 -5.14 -0.78 4.65
CA HIS A 151 -6.39 -0.77 5.41
C HIS A 151 -6.37 0.29 6.51
N ASP A 152 -5.27 0.40 7.27
CA ASP A 152 -5.10 1.40 8.32
C ASP A 152 -5.12 2.83 7.75
N ALA A 153 -4.54 3.05 6.58
CA ALA A 153 -4.62 4.33 5.88
C ALA A 153 -6.07 4.68 5.48
N ALA A 154 -6.82 3.70 4.96
CA ALA A 154 -8.24 3.88 4.63
C ALA A 154 -9.09 4.20 5.87
N VAL A 155 -8.85 3.50 6.98
CA VAL A 155 -9.48 3.77 8.28
C VAL A 155 -9.15 5.18 8.77
N GLY A 156 -7.87 5.58 8.72
CA GLY A 156 -7.41 6.91 9.15
C GLY A 156 -8.08 8.04 8.35
N VAL A 157 -8.22 7.87 7.05
CA VAL A 157 -8.94 8.81 6.18
C VAL A 157 -10.41 8.93 6.58
N LEU A 158 -11.10 7.80 6.80
CA LEU A 158 -12.50 7.82 7.22
C LEU A 158 -12.68 8.44 8.61
N LEU A 159 -11.81 8.12 9.58
CA LEU A 159 -11.84 8.75 10.92
C LEU A 159 -11.77 10.27 10.83
N LYS A 160 -10.88 10.78 9.97
CA LYS A 160 -10.71 12.22 9.75
C LYS A 160 -11.92 12.83 9.05
N GLY A 161 -12.46 12.17 8.03
CA GLY A 161 -13.64 12.64 7.29
C GLY A 161 -14.95 12.60 8.09
N LEU A 162 -15.05 11.70 9.06
CA LEU A 162 -16.23 11.48 9.90
C LEU A 162 -16.13 12.14 11.28
N THR A 163 -15.13 13.00 11.48
CA THR A 163 -14.93 13.75 12.73
C THR A 163 -16.23 14.38 13.23
N GLY A 164 -16.65 14.02 14.45
CA GLY A 164 -17.85 14.52 15.11
C GLY A 164 -19.18 14.00 14.56
N LYS A 165 -19.18 13.02 13.65
CA LYS A 165 -20.38 12.49 12.96
C LYS A 165 -20.64 11.00 13.26
N MET A 166 -19.99 10.44 14.28
CA MET A 166 -20.09 9.02 14.67
C MET A 166 -20.83 8.80 16.01
N ASP A 167 -21.62 9.79 16.44
CA ASP A 167 -22.39 9.78 17.68
C ASP A 167 -23.53 8.75 17.63
N THR A 168 -24.22 8.65 16.49
CA THR A 168 -25.30 7.68 16.24
C THR A 168 -25.05 6.85 14.98
N PRO A 169 -25.61 5.63 14.87
CA PRO A 169 -25.51 4.81 13.67
C PRO A 169 -26.01 5.53 12.41
N GLU A 170 -27.12 6.25 12.50
CA GLU A 170 -27.72 6.98 11.38
C GLU A 170 -26.84 8.17 10.93
N ASN A 171 -26.30 8.94 11.87
CA ASN A 171 -25.38 10.03 11.54
C ASN A 171 -24.11 9.50 10.88
N CYS A 172 -23.55 8.42 11.42
CA CYS A 172 -22.38 7.79 10.83
C CYS A 172 -22.68 7.27 9.42
N ARG A 173 -23.80 6.56 9.23
CA ARG A 173 -24.22 6.06 7.91
C ARG A 173 -24.34 7.19 6.89
N ASN A 174 -25.05 8.26 7.22
CA ASN A 174 -25.27 9.38 6.29
C ASN A 174 -23.95 10.09 5.94
N ALA A 175 -23.09 10.30 6.93
CA ALA A 175 -21.80 10.94 6.73
C ALA A 175 -20.84 10.04 5.94
N LEU A 176 -20.81 8.73 6.23
CA LEU A 176 -20.03 7.75 5.50
C LEU A 176 -20.50 7.65 4.06
N GLY A 177 -21.80 7.50 3.81
CA GLY A 177 -22.35 7.48 2.45
C GLY A 177 -21.96 8.72 1.65
N SER A 178 -22.01 9.91 2.26
CA SER A 178 -21.58 11.15 1.61
C SER A 178 -20.10 11.15 1.23
N LEU A 179 -19.21 10.58 2.07
CA LEU A 179 -17.79 10.42 1.75
C LEU A 179 -17.58 9.37 0.66
N CYS A 180 -18.30 8.25 0.75
CA CYS A 180 -18.17 7.12 -0.16
C CYS A 180 -18.56 7.44 -1.60
N LEU A 181 -19.41 8.45 -1.83
CA LEU A 181 -19.67 9.01 -3.16
C LEU A 181 -18.39 9.46 -3.88
N TYR A 182 -17.38 9.92 -3.15
CA TYR A 182 -16.13 10.42 -3.72
C TYR A 182 -14.96 9.44 -3.59
N LEU A 183 -14.99 8.60 -2.56
CA LEU A 183 -13.82 7.82 -2.13
C LEU A 183 -13.85 6.35 -2.56
N SER A 184 -15.04 5.78 -2.79
CA SER A 184 -15.18 4.35 -3.07
C SER A 184 -14.51 3.90 -4.38
N GLY A 185 -14.27 4.83 -5.31
CA GLY A 185 -13.55 4.56 -6.55
C GLY A 185 -12.03 4.62 -6.45
N LEU A 186 -11.47 5.13 -5.35
CA LEU A 186 -10.04 5.41 -5.24
C LEU A 186 -9.20 4.18 -4.88
N PHE A 187 -9.66 3.42 -3.87
CA PHE A 187 -8.89 2.31 -3.31
C PHE A 187 -9.79 1.14 -2.94
N PRO A 188 -9.34 -0.12 -3.13
CA PRO A 188 -10.12 -1.30 -2.78
C PRO A 188 -10.57 -1.35 -1.31
N GLU A 189 -9.72 -0.88 -0.39
CA GLU A 189 -9.99 -0.84 1.04
C GLU A 189 -11.10 0.16 1.38
N LEU A 190 -11.06 1.36 0.80
CA LEU A 190 -12.13 2.36 0.99
C LEU A 190 -13.45 1.84 0.43
N ARG A 191 -13.42 1.16 -0.73
CA ARG A 191 -14.60 0.54 -1.31
C ARG A 191 -15.22 -0.50 -0.38
N SER A 192 -14.39 -1.37 0.19
CA SER A 192 -14.82 -2.38 1.18
C SER A 192 -15.44 -1.75 2.42
N LEU A 193 -14.79 -0.73 2.99
CA LEU A 193 -15.30 0.01 4.14
C LEU A 193 -16.61 0.76 3.83
N CYS A 194 -16.74 1.30 2.62
CA CYS A 194 -17.96 1.96 2.14
C CYS A 194 -19.12 0.99 1.93
N LEU A 195 -18.84 -0.23 1.47
CA LEU A 195 -19.86 -1.24 1.23
C LEU A 195 -20.49 -1.76 2.52
N PHE A 196 -19.69 -1.99 3.56
CA PHE A 196 -20.14 -2.61 4.81
C PHE A 196 -20.34 -1.60 5.97
N TRP A 197 -21.17 -0.58 5.75
CA TRP A 197 -21.30 0.55 6.68
C TRP A 197 -21.56 0.21 8.15
N PRO A 198 -22.39 -0.79 8.54
CA PRO A 198 -22.67 -1.03 9.95
C PRO A 198 -21.41 -1.48 10.69
N GLY A 199 -20.64 -2.37 10.05
CA GLY A 199 -19.37 -2.85 10.57
C GLY A 199 -18.33 -1.73 10.62
N THR A 200 -18.22 -0.96 9.54
CA THR A 200 -17.32 0.20 9.44
C THR A 200 -17.60 1.23 10.52
N CYS A 201 -18.85 1.70 10.66
CA CYS A 201 -19.23 2.67 11.68
C CYS A 201 -18.97 2.17 13.10
N THR A 202 -19.26 0.91 13.39
CA THR A 202 -18.98 0.31 14.70
C THR A 202 -17.47 0.28 14.99
N HIS A 203 -16.67 -0.08 13.98
CA HIS A 203 -15.22 -0.15 14.11
C HIS A 203 -14.59 1.24 14.29
N LEU A 204 -14.96 2.20 13.45
CA LEU A 204 -14.46 3.58 13.54
C LEU A 204 -14.83 4.24 14.86
N LYS A 205 -16.07 4.05 15.34
CA LYS A 205 -16.49 4.55 16.65
C LYS A 205 -15.63 4.00 17.77
N LYS A 206 -15.33 2.69 17.75
CA LYS A 206 -14.46 2.08 18.75
C LYS A 206 -13.05 2.68 18.74
N ILE A 207 -12.45 2.88 17.57
CA ILE A 207 -11.13 3.51 17.47
C ILE A 207 -11.18 4.93 18.02
N ALA A 208 -12.20 5.70 17.65
CA ALA A 208 -12.38 7.07 18.13
C ALA A 208 -12.53 7.12 19.67
N ASP A 209 -13.32 6.21 20.26
CA ASP A 209 -13.49 6.12 21.71
C ASP A 209 -12.16 5.81 22.41
N GLU A 210 -11.36 4.88 21.89
CA GLU A 210 -10.03 4.54 22.41
C GLU A 210 -9.05 5.73 22.32
N GLN A 211 -9.04 6.45 21.19
CA GLN A 211 -8.20 7.63 21.00
C GLN A 211 -8.61 8.76 21.96
N CYS A 212 -9.90 8.98 22.17
CA CYS A 212 -10.41 9.97 23.11
C CYS A 212 -10.04 9.63 24.56
N GLN A 213 -10.13 8.36 24.95
CA GLN A 213 -9.73 7.92 26.29
C GLN A 213 -8.22 8.11 26.52
N ASN A 214 -7.39 7.81 25.51
CA ASN A 214 -5.95 8.04 25.61
C ASN A 214 -5.63 9.54 25.75
N LEU A 215 -6.25 10.37 24.91
CA LEU A 215 -6.08 11.83 24.97
C LEU A 215 -6.55 12.42 26.30
N GLU A 216 -7.68 11.95 26.85
CA GLU A 216 -8.18 12.35 28.17
C GLU A 216 -7.15 12.06 29.27
N ASN A 217 -6.60 10.83 29.29
CA ASN A 217 -5.57 10.46 30.26
C ASN A 217 -4.29 11.31 30.14
N GLU A 218 -3.87 11.62 28.92
CA GLU A 218 -2.69 12.45 28.68
C GLU A 218 -2.92 13.91 29.11
N LEU A 219 -4.11 14.47 28.81
CA LEU A 219 -4.51 15.80 29.28
C LEU A 219 -4.58 15.88 30.80
N GLU A 220 -5.10 14.85 31.47
CA GLU A 220 -5.10 14.76 32.94
C GLU A 220 -3.68 14.70 33.51
N ALA A 221 -2.79 13.91 32.91
CA ALA A 221 -1.40 13.76 33.37
C ALA A 221 -0.60 15.06 33.31
N VAL A 222 -0.93 15.96 32.37
CA VAL A 222 -0.29 17.28 32.22
C VAL A 222 -1.07 18.41 32.90
N SER A 223 -2.19 18.11 33.57
CA SER A 223 -3.03 19.09 34.25
C SER A 223 -2.40 19.51 35.59
N GLY A 224 -1.72 20.66 35.61
CA GLY A 224 -1.10 21.21 36.84
C GLY A 224 0.18 22.03 36.63
N GLU A 225 0.84 21.92 35.48
CA GLU A 225 2.06 22.68 35.16
C GLU A 225 1.78 23.81 34.15
N ASN A 226 2.44 24.97 34.35
CA ASN A 226 2.48 26.06 33.35
C ASN A 226 2.93 25.49 32.00
N SER A 227 2.35 25.96 30.89
CA SER A 227 2.54 25.42 29.53
C SER A 227 4.01 25.10 29.21
N SER A 228 4.42 23.86 29.48
CA SER A 228 5.72 23.35 29.08
C SER A 228 5.69 23.04 27.59
N GLU A 229 6.86 23.00 26.97
CA GLU A 229 7.00 22.59 25.57
C GLU A 229 6.43 21.18 25.34
N GLU A 230 6.59 20.29 26.32
CA GLU A 230 6.02 18.93 26.34
C GLU A 230 4.49 18.95 26.34
N LYS A 231 3.85 19.79 27.16
CA LYS A 231 2.39 19.94 27.19
C LYS A 231 1.83 20.46 25.86
N CYS A 232 2.60 21.28 25.15
CA CYS A 232 2.20 21.79 23.83
C CYS A 232 2.39 20.78 22.69
N GLN A 233 3.04 19.64 22.91
CA GLN A 233 3.11 18.56 21.92
C GLN A 233 1.73 17.93 21.68
N LEU A 234 0.88 17.89 22.71
CA LEU A 234 -0.49 17.36 22.66
C LEU A 234 -1.45 18.22 21.81
N VAL A 235 -1.08 19.45 21.44
CA VAL A 235 -1.92 20.30 20.56
C VAL A 235 -2.15 19.63 19.20
N GLY A 236 -1.16 18.88 18.70
CA GLY A 236 -1.31 18.09 17.48
C GLY A 236 -2.43 17.06 17.62
N GLU A 237 -2.40 16.27 18.68
CA GLU A 237 -3.42 15.25 18.95
C GLU A 237 -4.80 15.84 19.18
N CYS A 238 -4.87 16.95 19.93
CA CYS A 238 -6.10 17.71 20.10
C CYS A 238 -6.70 18.16 18.76
N SER A 239 -5.88 18.58 17.80
CA SER A 239 -6.38 18.96 16.46
C SER A 239 -6.89 17.77 15.63
N HIS A 240 -6.42 16.55 15.93
CA HIS A 240 -6.75 15.35 15.16
C HIS A 240 -7.90 14.52 15.76
N VAL A 241 -7.98 14.43 17.09
CA VAL A 241 -8.82 13.45 17.79
C VAL A 241 -10.04 14.11 18.46
N SER A 242 -9.87 15.34 18.99
CA SER A 242 -10.85 15.94 19.91
C SER A 242 -12.26 16.05 19.34
N GLY A 243 -12.42 16.22 18.02
CA GLY A 243 -13.73 16.35 17.37
C GLY A 243 -14.65 15.13 17.60
N ASN A 244 -14.09 13.95 17.85
CA ASN A 244 -14.85 12.74 18.17
C ASN A 244 -15.11 12.54 19.67
N CYS A 245 -14.50 13.35 20.53
CA CYS A 245 -14.55 13.14 21.97
C CYS A 245 -15.76 13.80 22.64
N ASN A 246 -15.90 13.52 23.93
CA ASN A 246 -16.88 14.19 24.79
C ASN A 246 -16.58 15.71 24.89
N ASP A 247 -17.57 16.47 25.35
CA ASP A 247 -17.47 17.94 25.41
C ASP A 247 -16.37 18.44 26.37
N GLN A 248 -16.02 17.63 27.38
CA GLN A 248 -14.96 17.97 28.34
C GLN A 248 -13.58 17.93 27.67
N VAL A 249 -13.22 16.82 27.02
CA VAL A 249 -11.96 16.66 26.29
C VAL A 249 -11.83 17.73 25.19
N LYS A 250 -12.94 18.06 24.51
CA LYS A 250 -12.98 19.17 23.54
C LYS A 250 -12.62 20.51 24.17
N ALA A 251 -13.22 20.84 25.32
CA ALA A 251 -12.95 22.07 26.03
C ALA A 251 -11.50 22.14 26.52
N ASP A 252 -10.98 21.04 27.07
CA ASP A 252 -9.60 20.96 27.58
C ASP A 252 -8.58 21.13 26.44
N CYS A 253 -8.85 20.52 25.28
CA CYS A 253 -8.04 20.71 24.07
C CYS A 253 -8.06 22.16 23.55
N GLN A 254 -9.21 22.83 23.60
CA GLN A 254 -9.32 24.23 23.21
C GLN A 254 -8.56 25.15 24.17
N GLU A 255 -8.64 24.90 25.47
CA GLU A 255 -7.87 25.62 26.48
C GLU A 255 -6.37 25.45 26.26
N LEU A 256 -5.92 24.21 26.08
CA LEU A 256 -4.52 23.88 25.83
C LEU A 256 -3.99 24.58 24.56
N THR A 257 -4.73 24.48 23.46
CA THR A 257 -4.36 25.11 22.19
C THR A 257 -4.21 26.63 22.35
N THR A 258 -5.15 27.25 23.07
CA THR A 258 -5.12 28.69 23.36
C THR A 258 -3.93 29.08 24.24
N ALA A 259 -3.62 28.30 25.26
CA ALA A 259 -2.50 28.53 26.16
C ALA A 259 -1.14 28.42 25.42
N CYS A 260 -0.97 27.38 24.61
CA CYS A 260 0.24 27.15 23.83
C CYS A 260 0.47 28.21 22.74
N ALA A 261 -0.60 28.70 22.10
CA ALA A 261 -0.52 29.80 21.15
C ALA A 261 -0.09 31.12 21.82
N LYS A 262 -0.60 31.42 23.02
CA LYS A 262 -0.23 32.63 23.78
C LYS A 262 1.25 32.65 24.17
N ASN A 263 1.84 31.50 24.47
CA ASN A 263 3.22 31.40 24.95
C ASN A 263 4.26 31.16 23.84
N LYS A 264 3.88 31.26 22.56
CA LYS A 264 4.76 31.08 21.37
C LYS A 264 5.49 29.72 21.29
N HIS A 265 5.10 28.74 22.10
CA HIS A 265 5.68 27.40 22.07
C HIS A 265 5.10 26.52 20.95
N ALA A 266 3.91 26.85 20.44
CA ALA A 266 3.35 26.17 19.29
C ALA A 266 3.83 26.84 17.99
N LYS A 267 4.64 26.13 17.18
CA LYS A 267 4.55 26.30 15.73
C LYS A 267 3.11 25.98 15.38
N ARG A 268 2.38 26.98 14.88
CA ARG A 268 1.01 26.84 14.37
C ARG A 268 1.04 25.68 13.35
N SER A 269 0.60 24.49 13.75
CA SER A 269 0.34 23.43 12.79
C SER A 269 -0.74 23.97 11.87
N GLN A 270 -0.44 24.05 10.59
CA GLN A 270 -1.43 24.30 9.56
C GLN A 270 -2.34 23.06 9.52
N LEU A 271 -3.34 23.03 10.39
CA LEU A 271 -4.50 22.17 10.19
C LEU A 271 -5.71 23.06 10.40
N ASP A 272 -6.00 23.78 9.33
CA ASP A 272 -7.31 24.33 9.10
C ASP A 272 -8.34 23.21 9.28
N GLU A 273 -9.46 23.57 9.92
CA GLU A 273 -10.72 22.84 9.85
C GLU A 273 -10.88 22.33 8.42
N ILE A 274 -10.89 21.02 8.21
CA ILE A 274 -11.13 20.46 6.88
C ILE A 274 -12.52 20.94 6.47
N PRO A 275 -12.63 21.90 5.53
CA PRO A 275 -13.92 22.30 5.01
C PRO A 275 -14.41 21.13 4.17
N HIS A 276 -15.73 20.93 4.13
CA HIS A 276 -16.46 20.02 3.25
C HIS A 276 -15.60 19.31 2.18
N THR A 277 -15.35 18.02 2.44
CA THR A 277 -14.51 17.10 1.69
C THR A 277 -14.54 17.28 0.17
N ASN A 278 -13.46 17.85 -0.37
CA ASN A 278 -13.09 17.75 -1.79
C ASN A 278 -12.24 16.48 -2.00
N LYS A 279 -12.54 15.71 -3.05
CA LYS A 279 -11.80 14.50 -3.50
C LYS A 279 -10.28 14.68 -3.41
N THR A 280 -9.76 15.79 -3.95
CA THR A 280 -8.33 16.13 -3.99
C THR A 280 -7.68 16.20 -2.60
N LEU A 281 -8.41 16.71 -1.60
CA LEU A 281 -7.89 16.83 -0.24
C LEU A 281 -7.80 15.46 0.43
N VAL A 282 -8.76 14.58 0.16
CA VAL A 282 -8.79 13.24 0.73
C VAL A 282 -7.72 12.35 0.09
N GLU A 283 -7.55 12.44 -1.23
CA GLU A 283 -6.43 11.81 -1.94
C GLU A 283 -5.09 12.26 -1.36
N GLY A 284 -4.90 13.57 -1.16
CA GLY A 284 -3.69 14.11 -0.55
C GLY A 284 -3.46 13.61 0.89
N VAL A 285 -4.53 13.42 1.68
CA VAL A 285 -4.41 12.83 3.04
C VAL A 285 -4.07 11.35 2.95
N PHE A 286 -4.73 10.59 2.07
CA PHE A 286 -4.49 9.15 1.92
C PHE A 286 -3.05 8.87 1.47
N ASN A 287 -2.60 9.55 0.42
CA ASN A 287 -1.24 9.41 -0.10
C ASN A 287 -0.21 9.79 0.97
N LYS A 288 -0.44 10.89 1.68
CA LYS A 288 0.45 11.29 2.79
C LYS A 288 0.49 10.24 3.90
N THR A 289 -0.65 9.65 4.28
CA THR A 289 -0.70 8.60 5.30
C THR A 289 0.05 7.35 4.86
N LEU A 290 -0.01 6.99 3.58
CA LEU A 290 0.75 5.87 3.03
C LEU A 290 2.25 6.17 2.94
N GLU A 291 2.63 7.36 2.48
CA GLU A 291 4.02 7.84 2.45
C GLU A 291 4.66 7.80 3.85
N GLU A 292 3.93 8.21 4.89
CA GLU A 292 4.36 8.11 6.29
C GLU A 292 4.63 6.67 6.74
N THR A 293 4.09 5.68 6.03
CA THR A 293 4.29 4.24 6.28
C THR A 293 5.19 3.56 5.25
N SER A 294 5.88 4.33 4.40
CA SER A 294 6.76 3.81 3.35
C SER A 294 6.05 2.95 2.30
N VAL A 295 4.77 3.21 2.05
CA VAL A 295 3.96 2.54 1.03
C VAL A 295 3.62 3.56 -0.07
N PHE A 296 3.99 3.27 -1.33
CA PHE A 296 3.72 4.18 -2.46
C PHE A 296 2.63 3.61 -3.35
N ILE A 297 1.61 4.42 -3.59
CA ILE A 297 0.41 4.05 -4.33
C ILE A 297 -0.06 5.33 -5.06
N GLN A 298 -0.39 5.22 -6.33
CA GLN A 298 -1.20 6.11 -7.14
C GLN A 298 -2.71 5.82 -6.95
N VAL A 299 -3.55 6.68 -7.49
CA VAL A 299 -5.00 6.43 -7.50
C VAL A 299 -5.31 5.66 -8.78
N HIS A 300 -5.84 4.44 -8.66
CA HIS A 300 -6.25 3.67 -9.84
C HIS A 300 -7.74 3.34 -9.82
N GLU A 301 -8.48 3.99 -10.72
CA GLU A 301 -9.94 3.85 -10.85
C GLU A 301 -10.37 2.60 -11.66
N ALA A 302 -9.45 1.95 -12.37
CA ALA A 302 -9.78 1.00 -13.46
C ALA A 302 -9.52 -0.47 -13.15
N VAL A 303 -9.88 -0.95 -11.95
CA VAL A 303 -9.76 -2.40 -11.65
C VAL A 303 -10.74 -3.24 -12.49
N SER A 304 -11.79 -2.63 -13.05
CA SER A 304 -12.81 -3.32 -13.83
C SER A 304 -13.44 -2.40 -14.89
N GLU A 305 -13.67 -2.94 -16.08
CA GLU A 305 -14.50 -2.29 -17.12
C GLU A 305 -15.96 -2.13 -16.68
N GLU A 306 -16.41 -3.00 -15.77
CA GLU A 306 -17.74 -2.98 -15.17
C GLU A 306 -17.64 -2.45 -13.73
N PRO A 307 -18.02 -1.19 -13.48
CA PRO A 307 -17.72 -0.54 -12.20
C PRO A 307 -18.41 -1.21 -11.02
N HIS A 308 -19.52 -1.94 -11.22
CA HIS A 308 -20.26 -2.64 -10.18
C HIS A 308 -19.56 -3.91 -9.65
N ASP A 309 -18.78 -4.58 -10.50
CA ASP A 309 -18.25 -5.92 -10.24
C ASP A 309 -17.36 -6.01 -8.99
N PRO A 310 -16.49 -5.04 -8.68
CA PRO A 310 -15.76 -5.03 -7.42
C PRO A 310 -16.65 -5.03 -6.17
N SER A 311 -17.72 -4.22 -6.15
CA SER A 311 -18.65 -4.23 -5.01
C SER A 311 -19.48 -5.51 -4.95
N LEU A 312 -19.88 -6.06 -6.11
CA LEU A 312 -20.57 -7.35 -6.16
C LEU A 312 -19.67 -8.48 -5.62
N ALA A 313 -18.39 -8.48 -5.98
CA ALA A 313 -17.41 -9.40 -5.44
C ALA A 313 -17.30 -9.26 -3.92
N LEU A 314 -17.06 -8.05 -3.41
CA LEU A 314 -16.97 -7.83 -1.96
C LEU A 314 -18.22 -8.30 -1.21
N MET A 315 -19.40 -7.96 -1.72
CA MET A 315 -20.70 -8.36 -1.17
C MET A 315 -20.81 -9.89 -1.04
N LEU A 316 -20.32 -10.63 -2.03
CA LEU A 316 -20.38 -12.09 -2.11
C LEU A 316 -19.30 -12.81 -1.29
N LEU A 317 -18.27 -12.13 -0.79
CA LEU A 317 -17.23 -12.73 0.06
C LEU A 317 -17.74 -13.11 1.47
N GLY A 318 -18.85 -12.51 1.92
CA GLY A 318 -19.32 -12.58 3.32
C GLY A 318 -20.04 -13.87 3.75
N GLU A 319 -20.39 -14.78 2.84
CA GLU A 319 -21.16 -15.99 3.16
C GLU A 319 -20.34 -17.29 2.95
N ASN A 320 -19.56 -17.69 3.97
CA ASN A 320 -18.94 -19.02 4.15
C ASN A 320 -18.17 -19.61 2.96
N GLY A 321 -16.84 -19.49 3.08
CA GLY A 321 -15.85 -20.11 2.22
C GLY A 321 -16.10 -21.59 1.93
N HIS A 322 -15.70 -21.99 0.72
CA HIS A 322 -15.60 -23.34 0.13
C HIS A 322 -16.56 -23.69 -1.00
N HIS A 323 -17.57 -22.88 -1.32
CA HIS A 323 -18.37 -23.10 -2.53
C HIS A 323 -17.66 -22.53 -3.77
N ARG A 324 -16.67 -23.31 -4.25
CA ARG A 324 -15.96 -23.13 -5.52
C ARG A 324 -16.94 -22.74 -6.62
N HIS A 325 -16.72 -21.57 -7.24
CA HIS A 325 -17.11 -21.13 -8.60
C HIS A 325 -18.48 -21.56 -9.19
N HIS A 326 -19.41 -22.07 -8.40
CA HIS A 326 -20.65 -22.58 -8.95
C HIS A 326 -21.51 -21.37 -9.31
N HIS A 327 -21.58 -21.09 -10.61
CA HIS A 327 -22.33 -19.98 -11.22
C HIS A 327 -23.66 -19.71 -10.52
N ARG A 328 -24.50 -20.75 -10.40
CA ARG A 328 -25.83 -20.65 -9.79
C ARG A 328 -25.81 -20.24 -8.32
N HIS A 329 -24.75 -20.59 -7.60
CA HIS A 329 -24.60 -20.23 -6.20
C HIS A 329 -24.28 -18.73 -6.04
N LEU A 330 -23.28 -18.23 -6.78
CA LEU A 330 -22.91 -16.81 -6.77
C LEU A 330 -24.08 -15.91 -7.20
N GLU A 331 -24.77 -16.29 -8.27
CA GLU A 331 -25.97 -15.62 -8.77
C GLU A 331 -27.05 -15.58 -7.67
N SER A 332 -27.39 -16.74 -7.07
CA SER A 332 -28.42 -16.80 -6.01
C SER A 332 -28.08 -15.98 -4.75
N GLN A 333 -26.79 -15.90 -4.38
CA GLN A 333 -26.33 -15.07 -3.28
C GLN A 333 -26.44 -13.59 -3.65
N CYS A 334 -26.08 -13.22 -4.87
CA CYS A 334 -26.18 -11.86 -5.37
C CYS A 334 -27.61 -11.35 -5.27
N HIS A 335 -28.60 -12.10 -5.77
CA HIS A 335 -30.01 -11.73 -5.64
C HIS A 335 -30.44 -11.60 -4.17
N ARG A 336 -29.95 -12.48 -3.28
CA ARG A 336 -30.28 -12.39 -1.85
C ARG A 336 -29.80 -11.09 -1.23
N HIS A 337 -28.57 -10.68 -1.54
CA HIS A 337 -27.99 -9.44 -1.03
C HIS A 337 -28.67 -8.21 -1.62
N LEU A 338 -28.96 -8.19 -2.94
CA LEU A 338 -29.69 -7.09 -3.58
C LEU A 338 -31.15 -6.98 -3.16
N ASN A 339 -31.73 -8.05 -2.60
CA ASN A 339 -33.04 -8.00 -1.94
C ASN A 339 -32.98 -7.38 -0.53
N ASN A 340 -31.79 -7.21 0.05
CA ASN A 340 -31.56 -6.63 1.39
C ASN A 340 -30.56 -5.45 1.35
N CYS A 341 -30.91 -4.45 0.56
CA CYS A 341 -30.00 -3.34 0.24
C CYS A 341 -29.71 -2.33 1.34
N SER A 342 -30.45 -2.35 2.45
CA SER A 342 -30.17 -1.45 3.58
C SER A 342 -28.77 -1.66 4.19
N LEU A 343 -28.13 -2.80 3.88
CA LEU A 343 -26.77 -3.09 4.30
C LEU A 343 -25.69 -2.45 3.42
N TYR A 344 -26.04 -2.05 2.20
CA TYR A 344 -25.10 -1.64 1.14
C TYR A 344 -25.39 -0.26 0.56
N ASP A 345 -26.40 0.45 1.07
CA ASP A 345 -26.90 1.71 0.51
C ASP A 345 -25.94 2.91 0.61
N THR A 346 -24.80 2.74 1.29
CA THR A 346 -23.68 3.69 1.34
C THR A 346 -22.71 3.53 0.16
N ASP A 347 -22.72 2.40 -0.54
CA ASP A 347 -21.98 2.20 -1.78
C ASP A 347 -22.86 2.66 -2.96
N PRO A 348 -22.46 3.71 -3.71
CA PRO A 348 -23.30 4.26 -4.77
C PRO A 348 -23.59 3.27 -5.90
N LEU A 349 -22.65 2.37 -6.19
CA LEU A 349 -22.75 1.43 -7.30
C LEU A 349 -23.68 0.28 -6.93
N ILE A 350 -23.57 -0.27 -5.71
CA ILE A 350 -24.54 -1.28 -5.26
C ILE A 350 -25.93 -0.68 -5.06
N ASN A 351 -26.01 0.53 -4.52
CA ASN A 351 -27.30 1.20 -4.33
C ASN A 351 -28.06 1.42 -5.66
N GLU A 352 -27.37 1.61 -6.78
CA GLU A 352 -28.03 1.63 -8.11
C GLU A 352 -28.65 0.28 -8.48
N LEU A 353 -28.05 -0.83 -8.05
CA LEU A 353 -28.54 -2.19 -8.28
C LEU A 353 -29.65 -2.61 -7.30
N CYS A 354 -29.95 -1.78 -6.31
CA CYS A 354 -30.90 -2.06 -5.24
C CYS A 354 -32.34 -1.70 -5.60
N THR A 355 -33.26 -2.66 -5.45
CA THR A 355 -34.69 -2.44 -5.72
C THR A 355 -35.41 -1.69 -4.61
N ASN A 356 -35.97 -0.54 -4.93
CA ASN A 356 -37.16 -0.05 -4.24
C ASN A 356 -38.44 -0.58 -4.93
N GLY A 357 -38.65 -1.89 -4.92
CA GLY A 357 -40.00 -2.46 -5.00
C GLY A 357 -40.62 -2.93 -6.33
N HIS A 358 -39.96 -2.95 -7.49
CA HIS A 358 -40.46 -3.65 -8.70
C HIS A 358 -39.30 -4.15 -9.59
N GLU A 359 -39.56 -5.19 -10.40
CA GLU A 359 -38.65 -5.93 -11.31
C GLU A 359 -37.37 -5.15 -11.71
N ASN A 360 -36.24 -5.47 -11.09
CA ASN A 360 -34.96 -4.84 -11.40
C ASN A 360 -34.25 -5.57 -12.52
N SER A 361 -34.54 -5.20 -13.75
CA SER A 361 -33.78 -5.71 -14.89
C SER A 361 -32.27 -5.48 -14.70
N LYS A 362 -31.84 -4.33 -14.15
CA LYS A 362 -30.42 -4.02 -13.92
C LYS A 362 -29.74 -4.91 -12.87
N GLY A 363 -30.31 -4.99 -11.67
CA GLY A 363 -29.76 -5.84 -10.60
C GLY A 363 -29.79 -7.33 -10.98
N GLU A 364 -30.88 -7.77 -11.61
CA GLU A 364 -31.02 -9.14 -12.11
C GLU A 364 -29.96 -9.47 -13.17
N GLU A 365 -29.80 -8.58 -14.15
CA GLU A 365 -28.80 -8.70 -15.21
C GLU A 365 -27.37 -8.67 -14.65
N ALA A 366 -27.08 -7.80 -13.68
CA ALA A 366 -25.79 -7.72 -13.03
C ALA A 366 -25.44 -9.03 -12.29
N CYS A 367 -26.37 -9.56 -11.50
CA CYS A 367 -26.19 -10.85 -10.82
C CYS A 367 -26.05 -12.03 -11.79
N HIS A 368 -26.77 -12.01 -12.91
CA HIS A 368 -26.68 -13.04 -13.93
C HIS A 368 -25.34 -13.00 -14.69
N LYS A 369 -24.86 -11.79 -15.05
CA LYS A 369 -23.63 -11.60 -15.83
C LYS A 369 -22.35 -11.71 -15.00
N PHE A 370 -22.39 -11.34 -13.71
CA PHE A 370 -21.19 -11.29 -12.87
C PHE A 370 -20.42 -12.63 -12.82
N PRO A 371 -21.04 -13.80 -12.55
CA PRO A 371 -20.29 -15.06 -12.51
C PRO A 371 -19.68 -15.43 -13.87
N HIS A 372 -20.33 -15.05 -14.98
CA HIS A 372 -19.77 -15.18 -16.32
C HIS A 372 -18.53 -14.30 -16.49
N ARG A 373 -18.58 -13.01 -16.13
CA ARG A 373 -17.42 -12.10 -16.20
C ARG A 373 -16.28 -12.54 -15.29
N LEU A 374 -16.59 -13.08 -14.11
CA LEU A 374 -15.60 -13.61 -13.18
C LEU A 374 -14.81 -14.80 -13.75
N THR A 375 -15.49 -15.73 -14.43
CA THR A 375 -14.93 -17.03 -14.82
C THR A 375 -14.70 -17.20 -16.32
N ARG A 376 -14.93 -16.16 -17.13
CA ARG A 376 -14.81 -16.23 -18.60
C ARG A 376 -13.39 -16.66 -18.99
N PRO A 377 -13.20 -17.75 -19.77
CA PRO A 377 -11.88 -18.33 -20.00
C PRO A 377 -10.86 -17.43 -20.72
N SER A 378 -11.32 -16.50 -21.55
CA SER A 378 -10.44 -15.69 -22.42
C SER A 378 -10.09 -14.32 -21.85
N ASN A 379 -10.99 -13.72 -21.07
CA ASN A 379 -10.91 -12.32 -20.65
C ASN A 379 -11.75 -12.03 -19.40
N GLY A 380 -12.07 -13.06 -18.62
CA GLY A 380 -12.68 -12.87 -17.30
C GLY A 380 -11.63 -12.49 -16.27
N TYR A 381 -12.03 -11.95 -15.12
CA TYR A 381 -11.08 -11.47 -14.10
C TYR A 381 -10.08 -12.56 -13.67
N LEU A 382 -10.54 -13.80 -13.47
CA LEU A 382 -9.66 -14.91 -13.11
C LEU A 382 -8.74 -15.34 -14.27
N ALA A 383 -9.20 -15.24 -15.51
CA ALA A 383 -8.38 -15.50 -16.68
C ALA A 383 -7.31 -14.42 -16.87
N ASN A 384 -7.65 -13.15 -16.63
CA ASN A 384 -6.71 -12.03 -16.67
C ASN A 384 -5.60 -12.21 -15.63
N LEU A 385 -5.96 -12.54 -14.37
CA LEU A 385 -4.97 -12.88 -13.34
C LEU A 385 -4.11 -14.08 -13.76
N THR A 386 -4.71 -15.14 -14.29
CA THR A 386 -3.97 -16.33 -14.72
C THR A 386 -2.99 -15.99 -15.86
N ASN A 387 -3.44 -15.23 -16.85
CA ASN A 387 -2.62 -14.81 -17.99
C ASN A 387 -1.48 -13.90 -17.53
N PHE A 388 -1.78 -12.94 -16.65
CA PHE A 388 -0.79 -12.05 -16.06
C PHE A 388 0.33 -12.85 -15.37
N PHE A 389 -0.03 -13.77 -14.46
CA PHE A 389 0.98 -14.61 -13.79
C PHE A 389 1.70 -15.58 -14.73
N SER A 390 1.05 -16.04 -15.81
CA SER A 390 1.65 -16.98 -16.78
C SER A 390 2.59 -16.31 -17.79
N GLN A 391 2.41 -15.03 -18.10
CA GLN A 391 3.21 -14.29 -19.09
C GLN A 391 4.52 -13.73 -18.54
N GLY A 392 4.89 -14.08 -17.30
CA GLY A 392 6.07 -13.53 -16.64
C GLY A 392 5.75 -12.38 -15.67
N GLY A 393 4.47 -12.07 -15.42
CA GLY A 393 4.05 -11.34 -14.22
C GLY A 393 4.32 -12.11 -12.92
N SER A 394 4.79 -13.36 -13.02
CA SER A 394 5.48 -14.03 -11.93
C SER A 394 6.83 -13.36 -11.70
N VAL A 395 6.97 -12.69 -10.56
CA VAL A 395 8.18 -12.07 -9.96
C VAL A 395 9.35 -13.08 -9.74
N LEU A 396 9.28 -14.27 -10.33
CA LEU A 396 10.05 -15.47 -9.96
C LEU A 396 11.07 -15.90 -11.03
N GLY A 397 11.72 -14.95 -11.69
CA GLY A 397 12.99 -15.23 -12.37
C GLY A 397 14.13 -15.32 -11.34
N ASP A 398 15.12 -16.19 -11.57
CA ASP A 398 16.34 -16.41 -10.75
C ASP A 398 17.29 -15.19 -10.65
N THR A 399 16.78 -13.97 -10.75
CA THR A 399 17.60 -12.75 -10.61
C THR A 399 17.77 -12.40 -9.13
N ASP A 400 18.91 -11.78 -8.79
CA ASP A 400 19.22 -11.21 -7.46
C ASP A 400 18.03 -10.36 -6.99
N PRO A 401 17.62 -10.40 -5.71
CA PRO A 401 16.62 -9.48 -5.14
C PRO A 401 16.82 -8.03 -5.57
N PHE A 402 18.07 -7.62 -5.74
CA PHE A 402 18.45 -6.31 -6.25
C PHE A 402 17.99 -6.06 -7.69
N SER A 403 18.20 -7.03 -8.60
CA SER A 403 17.64 -6.97 -9.93
C SER A 403 16.12 -7.07 -9.90
N ARG A 404 15.49 -7.91 -9.06
CA ARG A 404 14.02 -8.02 -9.01
C ARG A 404 13.30 -6.74 -8.61
N LEU A 405 13.89 -5.96 -7.71
CA LEU A 405 13.30 -4.72 -7.20
C LEU A 405 13.30 -3.57 -8.24
N TYR A 406 14.09 -3.68 -9.31
CA TYR A 406 14.31 -2.59 -10.26
C TYR A 406 14.34 -2.98 -11.74
N SER A 407 14.62 -4.24 -12.07
CA SER A 407 14.49 -4.78 -13.43
C SER A 407 13.03 -5.05 -13.79
N ALA A 408 12.18 -5.23 -12.79
CA ALA A 408 10.77 -5.03 -12.95
C ALA A 408 10.54 -3.54 -12.72
N ASN A 409 10.40 -2.78 -13.80
CA ASN A 409 9.60 -1.56 -13.79
C ASN A 409 8.18 -1.97 -13.38
N VAL A 410 7.97 -2.41 -12.13
CA VAL A 410 6.63 -2.56 -11.61
C VAL A 410 6.17 -1.13 -11.45
N ASP A 411 5.55 -0.65 -12.51
CA ASP A 411 4.83 0.59 -12.52
C ASP A 411 3.95 0.57 -11.28
N VAL A 412 3.98 1.65 -10.51
CA VAL A 412 3.12 1.79 -9.34
C VAL A 412 1.65 1.53 -9.75
N SER A 413 1.30 1.90 -11.00
CA SER A 413 0.02 1.59 -11.63
C SER A 413 -0.22 0.07 -11.80
N GLU A 414 0.78 -0.71 -12.18
CA GLU A 414 0.68 -2.18 -12.32
C GLU A 414 0.48 -2.84 -10.96
N CYS A 415 1.21 -2.38 -9.94
CA CYS A 415 1.02 -2.84 -8.56
C CYS A 415 -0.42 -2.62 -8.10
N GLU A 416 -0.98 -1.44 -8.35
CA GLU A 416 -2.38 -1.14 -8.02
C GLU A 416 -3.40 -1.96 -8.79
N TYR A 417 -3.22 -2.06 -10.10
CA TYR A 417 -4.15 -2.77 -10.96
C TYR A 417 -4.26 -4.24 -10.54
N VAL A 418 -3.12 -4.91 -10.43
CA VAL A 418 -3.06 -6.34 -10.07
C VAL A 418 -3.46 -6.54 -8.61
N TYR A 419 -3.04 -5.65 -7.70
CA TYR A 419 -3.51 -5.70 -6.31
C TYR A 419 -5.02 -5.57 -6.23
N GLY A 420 -5.63 -4.64 -6.96
CA GLY A 420 -7.08 -4.47 -7.02
C GLY A 420 -7.78 -5.74 -7.50
N LEU A 421 -7.28 -6.34 -8.60
CA LEU A 421 -7.80 -7.61 -9.09
C LEU A 421 -7.67 -8.73 -8.05
N CYS A 422 -6.52 -8.83 -7.38
CA CYS A 422 -6.29 -9.80 -6.33
C CYS A 422 -7.21 -9.58 -5.12
N TYR A 423 -7.41 -8.33 -4.70
CA TYR A 423 -8.24 -7.93 -3.57
C TYR A 423 -9.71 -8.30 -3.80
N PHE A 424 -10.27 -7.96 -4.95
CA PHE A 424 -11.68 -8.24 -5.25
C PHE A 424 -11.92 -9.67 -5.72
N PHE A 425 -11.05 -10.18 -6.61
CA PHE A 425 -11.33 -11.40 -7.36
C PHE A 425 -10.42 -12.59 -7.01
N GLY A 426 -9.23 -12.33 -6.46
CA GLY A 426 -8.23 -13.38 -6.17
C GLY A 426 -8.74 -14.49 -5.25
N HIS A 427 -9.58 -14.13 -4.26
CA HIS A 427 -10.22 -15.10 -3.36
C HIS A 427 -11.16 -16.08 -4.05
N TYR A 428 -11.77 -15.67 -5.17
CA TYR A 428 -12.57 -16.57 -5.97
C TYR A 428 -11.70 -17.56 -6.70
N GLY A 429 -10.45 -17.22 -7.03
CA GLY A 429 -9.50 -18.10 -7.70
C GLY A 429 -9.17 -19.37 -6.90
N GLY A 430 -8.69 -20.40 -7.60
CA GLY A 430 -8.12 -21.58 -6.96
C GLY A 430 -6.82 -21.26 -6.21
N LYS A 431 -6.30 -22.22 -5.45
CA LYS A 431 -5.10 -22.07 -4.61
C LYS A 431 -3.93 -21.39 -5.35
N HIS A 432 -3.71 -21.75 -6.60
CA HIS A 432 -2.66 -21.14 -7.43
C HIS A 432 -2.80 -19.62 -7.56
N ILE A 433 -3.99 -19.10 -7.91
CA ILE A 433 -4.22 -17.66 -8.05
C ILE A 433 -4.03 -16.97 -6.69
N GLN A 434 -4.50 -17.59 -5.61
CA GLN A 434 -4.35 -17.04 -4.25
C GLN A 434 -2.88 -16.94 -3.84
N ASP A 435 -2.09 -18.00 -4.08
CA ASP A 435 -0.66 -18.03 -3.79
C ASP A 435 0.10 -16.98 -4.62
N GLU A 436 -0.21 -16.84 -5.92
CA GLU A 436 0.40 -15.81 -6.77
C GLU A 436 0.00 -14.39 -6.36
N CYS A 437 -1.27 -14.16 -6.00
CA CYS A 437 -1.69 -12.87 -5.44
C CYS A 437 -0.94 -12.50 -4.16
N ILE A 438 -0.66 -13.47 -3.27
CA ILE A 438 0.15 -13.25 -2.06
C ILE A 438 1.57 -12.83 -2.45
N LYS A 439 2.23 -13.58 -3.35
CA LYS A 439 3.59 -13.27 -3.79
C LYS A 439 3.68 -11.90 -4.43
N TYR A 440 2.75 -11.58 -5.33
CA TYR A 440 2.71 -10.30 -6.01
C TYR A 440 2.44 -9.14 -5.05
N THR A 441 1.51 -9.31 -4.10
CA THR A 441 1.25 -8.30 -3.07
C THR A 441 2.49 -8.06 -2.19
N ALA A 442 3.19 -9.12 -1.81
CA ALA A 442 4.45 -9.01 -1.07
C ALA A 442 5.52 -8.27 -1.86
N HIS A 443 5.61 -8.55 -3.16
CA HIS A 443 6.53 -7.84 -4.05
C HIS A 443 6.23 -6.34 -4.12
N CYS A 444 4.96 -5.94 -4.32
CA CYS A 444 4.56 -4.54 -4.29
C CYS A 444 4.95 -3.83 -2.98
N TYR A 445 4.90 -4.54 -1.86
CA TYR A 445 5.37 -4.02 -0.58
C TYR A 445 6.88 -3.85 -0.53
N GLU A 446 7.65 -4.88 -0.92
CA GLU A 446 9.11 -4.81 -0.98
C GLU A 446 9.57 -3.65 -1.90
N THR A 447 8.91 -3.46 -3.05
CA THR A 447 9.16 -2.34 -3.98
C THR A 447 8.83 -0.98 -3.36
N SER A 448 7.72 -0.89 -2.63
CA SER A 448 7.39 0.36 -1.92
C SER A 448 8.40 0.71 -0.84
N LEU A 449 8.83 -0.28 -0.04
CA LEU A 449 9.86 -0.09 0.99
C LEU A 449 11.22 0.27 0.37
N ALA A 450 11.56 -0.35 -0.76
CA ALA A 450 12.75 -0.02 -1.53
C ALA A 450 12.76 1.45 -1.95
N LYS A 451 11.66 1.92 -2.55
CA LYS A 451 11.49 3.32 -2.94
C LYS A 451 11.62 4.26 -1.75
N ALA A 452 10.99 3.95 -0.61
CA ALA A 452 11.06 4.78 0.59
C ALA A 452 12.50 4.86 1.13
N ALA A 453 13.19 3.72 1.18
CA ALA A 453 14.57 3.66 1.63
C ALA A 453 15.47 4.49 0.72
N LEU A 454 15.28 4.42 -0.59
CA LEU A 454 16.02 5.25 -1.55
C LEU A 454 15.71 6.73 -1.40
N GLU A 455 14.44 7.14 -1.31
CA GLU A 455 14.07 8.55 -1.09
C GLU A 455 14.68 9.08 0.23
N HIS A 456 14.72 8.26 1.27
CA HIS A 456 15.37 8.62 2.52
C HIS A 456 16.89 8.74 2.39
N ILE A 457 17.54 7.83 1.67
CA ILE A 457 18.99 7.87 1.42
C ILE A 457 19.36 9.04 0.50
N LEU A 458 18.59 9.32 -0.54
CA LEU A 458 18.97 10.28 -1.58
C LEU A 458 18.39 11.67 -1.35
N GLY A 459 17.36 11.78 -0.50
CA GLY A 459 16.62 13.01 -0.24
C GLY A 459 15.39 13.14 -1.14
N LYS A 460 14.54 14.13 -0.83
CA LYS A 460 13.26 14.38 -1.55
C LYS A 460 13.41 14.81 -3.01
N ASP A 461 14.62 15.14 -3.45
CA ASP A 461 14.92 15.49 -4.86
C ASP A 461 15.20 14.22 -5.68
N TYR A 462 14.32 13.23 -5.54
CA TYR A 462 14.34 11.98 -6.31
C TYR A 462 14.17 12.21 -7.83
N ASN A 463 13.87 13.43 -8.27
CA ASN A 463 13.67 13.75 -9.69
C ASN A 463 14.92 14.34 -10.38
N ASP A 464 16.02 14.61 -9.67
CA ASP A 464 17.24 15.22 -10.24
C ASP A 464 18.37 14.19 -10.50
N TYR A 465 17.99 12.99 -10.93
CA TYR A 465 18.90 11.84 -11.10
C TYR A 465 19.81 11.89 -12.30
N SER A 466 19.53 12.71 -13.31
CA SER A 466 20.39 12.81 -14.51
C SER A 466 21.85 13.14 -14.17
N SER A 467 22.07 13.82 -13.04
CA SER A 467 23.41 14.13 -12.53
C SER A 467 24.08 12.96 -11.79
N LEU A 468 23.31 12.03 -11.22
CA LEU A 468 23.79 10.87 -10.47
C LEU A 468 24.10 9.67 -11.37
N THR A 469 23.36 9.50 -12.47
CA THR A 469 23.42 8.28 -13.30
C THR A 469 24.52 8.30 -14.37
N SER A 470 25.10 9.47 -14.67
CA SER A 470 26.18 9.57 -15.66
C SER A 470 27.56 9.13 -15.16
N ASP A 471 27.75 8.97 -13.84
CA ASP A 471 29.01 8.52 -13.22
C ASP A 471 28.73 7.64 -12.01
N SER A 472 28.90 6.32 -12.16
CA SER A 472 28.70 5.34 -11.09
C SER A 472 29.59 5.61 -9.87
N GLN A 473 30.80 6.16 -10.02
CA GLN A 473 31.63 6.53 -8.88
C GLN A 473 31.09 7.75 -8.14
N TYR A 474 30.50 8.70 -8.87
CA TYR A 474 29.84 9.86 -8.27
C TYR A 474 28.60 9.41 -7.49
N CYS A 475 27.74 8.59 -8.08
CA CYS A 475 26.58 8.00 -7.40
C CYS A 475 27.00 7.28 -6.11
N GLN A 476 27.99 6.38 -6.18
CA GLN A 476 28.44 5.62 -5.02
C GLN A 476 28.96 6.53 -3.89
N LYS A 477 29.69 7.61 -4.22
CA LYS A 477 30.15 8.57 -3.22
C LYS A 477 29.00 9.33 -2.56
N GLN A 478 27.98 9.70 -3.31
CA GLN A 478 26.81 10.40 -2.76
C GLN A 478 25.99 9.48 -1.86
N LEU A 479 25.68 8.27 -2.34
CA LEU A 479 25.04 7.23 -1.53
C LEU A 479 25.85 6.97 -0.26
N ALA A 480 27.17 6.75 -0.36
CA ALA A 480 28.04 6.52 0.78
C ALA A 480 27.95 7.65 1.83
N ASN A 481 27.89 8.91 1.40
CA ASN A 481 27.77 10.05 2.31
C ASN A 481 26.42 10.09 3.01
N ASN A 482 25.33 9.76 2.33
CA ASN A 482 24.01 9.76 2.94
C ASN A 482 23.77 8.53 3.82
N CYS A 483 24.32 7.38 3.44
CA CYS A 483 24.30 6.15 4.21
C CYS A 483 24.90 6.29 5.62
N LYS A 484 25.79 7.26 5.83
CA LYS A 484 26.31 7.59 7.18
C LYS A 484 25.23 8.06 8.16
N LYS A 485 24.05 8.46 7.66
CA LYS A 485 22.93 8.98 8.43
C LYS A 485 21.89 7.89 8.75
N ILE A 486 21.99 6.71 8.13
CA ILE A 486 21.02 5.63 8.31
C ILE A 486 21.24 4.94 9.66
N PRO A 487 20.20 4.80 10.49
CA PRO A 487 20.33 4.17 11.80
C PRO A 487 20.53 2.65 11.66
N PRO A 488 21.23 1.98 12.62
CA PRO A 488 21.49 0.54 12.54
C PRO A 488 20.21 -0.32 12.50
N SER A 489 19.12 0.20 13.06
CA SER A 489 17.83 -0.47 13.13
C SER A 489 17.06 -0.43 11.80
N ASP A 490 17.50 0.38 10.84
CA ASP A 490 16.91 0.45 9.50
C ASP A 490 17.62 -0.55 8.58
N LEU A 491 17.27 -1.82 8.76
CA LEU A 491 17.85 -2.92 7.98
C LEU A 491 17.61 -2.74 6.47
N PHE A 492 16.47 -2.18 6.07
CA PHE A 492 16.17 -1.90 4.67
C PHE A 492 17.11 -0.84 4.09
N GLY A 493 17.22 0.32 4.72
CA GLY A 493 18.14 1.37 4.28
C GLY A 493 19.59 0.88 4.30
N LEU A 494 19.97 0.10 5.32
CA LEU A 494 21.28 -0.52 5.39
C LEU A 494 21.54 -1.48 4.22
N TYR A 495 20.58 -2.30 3.82
CA TYR A 495 20.74 -3.22 2.69
C TYR A 495 21.26 -2.51 1.43
N TYR A 496 20.65 -1.36 1.08
CA TYR A 496 21.06 -0.53 -0.05
C TYR A 496 22.44 0.13 0.16
N CYS A 497 22.71 0.56 1.39
CA CYS A 497 23.99 1.15 1.76
C CYS A 497 25.16 0.16 1.71
N LEU A 498 24.88 -1.13 1.85
CA LEU A 498 25.90 -2.18 1.84
C LEU A 498 26.20 -2.66 0.39
N LYS A 499 25.33 -2.36 -0.57
CA LYS A 499 25.45 -2.75 -1.98
C LYS A 499 25.55 -1.54 -2.93
N LEU A 500 26.37 -0.54 -2.59
CA LEU A 500 26.44 0.74 -3.33
C LEU A 500 26.61 0.61 -4.85
N ASP A 501 27.44 -0.34 -5.31
CA ASP A 501 27.64 -0.60 -6.75
C ASP A 501 26.30 -0.98 -7.41
N SER A 502 25.67 -2.07 -6.93
CA SER A 502 24.37 -2.53 -7.41
C SER A 502 23.28 -1.46 -7.25
N THR A 503 23.27 -0.73 -6.14
CA THR A 503 22.32 0.38 -5.91
C THR A 503 22.42 1.45 -6.97
N CYS A 504 23.64 1.82 -7.37
CA CYS A 504 23.83 2.81 -8.42
C CYS A 504 23.45 2.30 -9.81
N ASP A 505 23.84 1.07 -10.16
CA ASP A 505 23.50 0.46 -11.46
C ASP A 505 21.98 0.39 -11.65
N THR A 506 21.28 0.09 -10.57
CA THR A 506 19.82 0.11 -10.49
C THR A 506 19.23 1.50 -10.70
N LEU A 507 19.78 2.52 -10.03
CA LEU A 507 19.26 3.88 -10.13
C LEU A 507 19.42 4.44 -11.55
N GLU A 508 20.49 4.03 -12.24
CA GLU A 508 20.70 4.30 -13.67
C GLU A 508 19.56 3.70 -14.51
N SER A 509 19.23 2.42 -14.31
CA SER A 509 18.13 1.76 -15.05
C SER A 509 16.74 2.36 -14.81
N VAL A 510 16.46 2.86 -13.60
CA VAL A 510 15.18 3.51 -13.27
C VAL A 510 15.09 4.91 -13.89
N SER A 511 16.21 5.64 -13.94
CA SER A 511 16.21 6.96 -14.57
C SER A 511 15.84 6.86 -16.05
N GLU A 512 16.33 5.83 -16.75
CA GLU A 512 16.05 5.61 -18.17
C GLU A 512 14.57 5.31 -18.45
N SER A 513 13.87 4.60 -17.56
CA SER A 513 12.44 4.30 -17.71
C SER A 513 11.53 5.50 -17.38
N LEU A 514 11.87 6.29 -16.35
CA LEU A 514 11.11 7.50 -16.00
C LEU A 514 11.18 8.58 -17.10
N TYR A 515 12.30 8.69 -17.82
CA TYR A 515 12.40 9.59 -18.97
C TYR A 515 11.43 9.21 -20.10
N GLN A 516 11.21 7.91 -20.34
CA GLN A 516 10.30 7.43 -21.38
C GLN A 516 8.83 7.72 -21.06
N GLU A 517 8.40 7.53 -19.80
CA GLU A 517 7.02 7.84 -19.37
C GLU A 517 6.68 9.34 -19.50
N SER A 518 7.67 10.21 -19.28
CA SER A 518 7.48 11.66 -19.42
C SER A 518 7.30 12.12 -20.87
N GLU A 519 7.99 11.48 -21.82
CA GLU A 519 7.85 11.77 -23.25
C GLU A 519 6.52 11.24 -23.82
N ASP A 520 6.03 10.09 -23.35
CA ASP A 520 4.75 9.52 -23.79
C ASP A 520 3.55 10.33 -23.29
N SER A 521 3.65 10.92 -22.09
CA SER A 521 2.63 11.83 -21.53
C SER A 521 2.56 13.18 -22.25
N GLU A 522 3.70 13.73 -22.70
CA GLU A 522 3.73 14.96 -23.50
C GLU A 522 3.26 14.75 -24.95
N ASN A 523 3.55 13.58 -25.55
CA ASN A 523 3.14 13.28 -26.93
C ASN A 523 1.65 12.89 -27.06
N GLY A 524 1.01 12.40 -26.00
CA GLY A 524 -0.42 12.09 -25.96
C GLY A 524 -1.36 13.30 -25.94
N LEU A 525 -0.83 14.52 -25.73
CA LEU A 525 -1.60 15.76 -25.64
C LEU A 525 -1.63 16.59 -26.93
N LEU A 526 -1.05 16.10 -28.04
CA LEU A 526 -0.91 16.86 -29.29
C LEU A 526 -1.72 16.35 -30.50
N GLU A 527 -2.53 15.29 -30.39
CA GLU A 527 -3.43 14.89 -31.47
C GLU A 527 -4.89 14.88 -31.02
N GLU A 528 -5.53 16.04 -31.00
CA GLU A 528 -6.94 16.22 -31.36
C GLU A 528 -7.23 17.72 -31.55
N GLY A 529 -6.88 18.23 -32.74
CA GLY A 529 -7.34 19.52 -33.25
C GLY A 529 -8.43 19.29 -34.32
N PRO A 530 -9.58 20.00 -34.27
CA PRO A 530 -10.66 19.80 -35.22
C PRO A 530 -10.29 20.37 -36.59
N SER A 531 -10.42 19.53 -37.63
CA SER A 531 -10.34 19.91 -39.04
C SER A 531 -11.59 20.71 -39.44
N GLU A 532 -11.56 22.03 -39.27
CA GLU A 532 -12.41 22.96 -40.02
C GLU A 532 -11.71 23.36 -41.32
N ASN A 533 -12.32 23.05 -42.48
CA ASN A 533 -12.24 23.82 -43.71
C ASN A 533 -13.27 23.25 -44.72
N ASP A 534 -14.50 23.72 -44.61
CA ASP A 534 -15.45 23.73 -45.72
C ASP A 534 -15.45 25.13 -46.34
N GLU A 535 -15.10 25.23 -47.62
CA GLU A 535 -15.56 26.33 -48.48
C GLU A 535 -16.18 25.74 -49.76
N PRO A 536 -17.33 26.27 -50.22
CA PRO A 536 -18.09 25.71 -51.33
C PRO A 536 -17.67 26.33 -52.66
N SER A 537 -17.72 25.54 -53.74
CA SER A 537 -17.76 26.08 -55.10
C SER A 537 -18.98 25.53 -55.83
N ASP A 538 -19.85 26.46 -56.18
CA ASP A 538 -20.88 26.33 -57.20
C ASP A 538 -20.23 26.05 -58.56
N ASP A 539 -20.79 25.12 -59.35
CA ASP A 539 -21.03 25.33 -60.77
C ASP A 539 -21.96 24.26 -61.38
N ASP A 540 -22.99 24.80 -62.06
CA ASP A 540 -23.68 24.31 -63.25
C ASP A 540 -24.49 22.98 -63.30
N LYS A 541 -25.80 23.16 -63.13
CA LYS A 541 -26.91 22.99 -64.11
C LYS A 541 -27.06 21.71 -65.00
N PRO A 542 -28.30 21.45 -65.47
CA PRO A 542 -28.86 20.10 -65.63
C PRO A 542 -29.16 19.70 -67.09
N SER A 543 -29.43 18.42 -67.29
CA SER A 543 -30.32 17.86 -68.33
C SER A 543 -30.47 16.36 -68.07
N ASP A 544 -31.64 15.90 -67.65
CA ASP A 544 -32.65 15.23 -68.49
C ASP A 544 -32.08 14.06 -69.31
N ASP A 545 -32.40 12.83 -68.94
CA ASP A 545 -33.41 12.04 -69.67
C ASP A 545 -33.45 10.57 -69.21
N GLY A 546 -34.67 10.02 -69.20
CA GLY A 546 -34.87 8.68 -69.76
C GLY A 546 -34.94 7.48 -68.81
N SER A 547 -36.16 7.20 -68.34
CA SER A 547 -36.83 5.89 -68.31
C SER A 547 -35.99 4.63 -68.63
N SER A 548 -36.07 3.60 -67.77
CA SER A 548 -37.01 2.48 -67.96
C SER A 548 -36.71 1.27 -67.05
N ASN A 549 -37.80 0.75 -66.46
CA ASN A 549 -38.19 -0.65 -66.24
C ASN A 549 -37.12 -1.75 -66.05
N GLY A 550 -37.32 -2.57 -65.00
CA GLY A 550 -36.83 -3.94 -65.00
C GLY A 550 -36.92 -4.64 -63.66
N GLU A 551 -37.97 -5.44 -63.48
CA GLU A 551 -38.25 -6.39 -62.39
C GLU A 551 -37.10 -7.39 -62.07
N PRO A 552 -37.17 -8.06 -60.90
CA PRO A 552 -36.11 -8.93 -60.36
C PRO A 552 -36.27 -10.39 -60.82
N PRO A 553 -35.23 -11.24 -60.64
CA PRO A 553 -35.43 -12.66 -60.54
C PRO A 553 -35.22 -13.17 -59.11
N LYS A 554 -36.23 -13.91 -58.64
CA LYS A 554 -36.09 -14.95 -57.61
C LYS A 554 -35.68 -16.28 -58.28
N ILE A 555 -35.25 -17.20 -57.40
CA ILE A 555 -35.18 -18.67 -57.53
C ILE A 555 -33.85 -19.13 -58.15
N ASP A 556 -33.06 -20.06 -57.58
CA ASP A 556 -33.34 -21.21 -56.69
C ASP A 556 -32.87 -21.09 -55.24
#